data_AF-A0A9D1E4Y9-F1
#
_entry.id   AF-A0A9D1E4Y9-F1
#
_cell.length_a   1.000
_cell.length_b   1.000
_cell.length_c   1.000
_cell.angle_alpha   90.00
_cell.angle_beta   90.00
_cell.angle_gamma   90.00
#
_symmetry.space_group_name_H-M   'P 1'
#
loop_
_entity.id
_entity.type
_entity.pdbx_description
1 polymer ?
#
loop_
_entity_poly.entity_id
_entity_poly.type
_entity_poly.pdbx_seq_one_letter_code
_entity_poly.pdbx_strand_id
1 'polypeptide(L)'
;MSKKKKDAMTEDVVVPQVPEEISEESPALLEEEVVTADKSKLQQTVSHISADSALLDRQAVGFDVESERKKQRVSNIIRNIFVYTFLTICAVFAFMPFYWMIISSLKTEMEYREAVPTFFPRVFMWGNYKSVLMQTDSAGSFSRILLNTLIVGLLSTGIGVVVTIVTAYALARMNFKGKNILFGLMLATMMIPGEMYTLTNYLTISKWDWNDSYTVLIVPFLVSVYYTYLLRNNFMQIPNSLYQAAKVDGLSDMGYLVKVMVPLTAPTLVSITLLKFIGTWNSYIWPRLVNTADWQMITNWVTNGFTDRGGMLYEGLYSSSEPLTTLKMAAVCMVSLPLFVLFIFCRKYIMHGVSKSGTKG
;
A
#
# COMPACT_ATOMS: atom_id res chain seq x y z
N MET A 1 56.73 -25.62 40.87
CA MET A 1 57.75 -25.24 39.87
C MET A 1 57.45 -23.83 39.38
N SER A 2 58.14 -22.81 39.92
CA SER A 2 59.16 -21.95 39.24
C SER A 2 58.54 -20.75 38.49
N LYS A 3 58.54 -19.54 39.09
CA LYS A 3 59.35 -18.32 38.77
C LYS A 3 59.08 -17.74 37.35
N LYS A 4 58.83 -16.43 37.11
CA LYS A 4 59.55 -15.22 37.58
C LYS A 4 58.88 -13.92 37.02
N LYS A 5 58.89 -12.84 37.85
CA LYS A 5 59.10 -11.37 37.58
C LYS A 5 58.11 -10.57 36.69
N LYS A 6 57.44 -9.51 37.24
CA LYS A 6 57.85 -8.06 37.40
C LYS A 6 57.66 -7.29 36.08
N ASP A 7 56.98 -6.13 35.99
CA ASP A 7 57.19 -4.87 36.73
C ASP A 7 55.90 -4.02 36.87
N ALA A 8 55.94 -3.08 37.84
CA ALA A 8 54.91 -2.12 38.20
C ALA A 8 55.28 -0.71 37.73
N MET A 9 54.29 0.15 37.43
CA MET A 9 54.46 1.60 37.45
C MET A 9 53.14 2.29 37.81
N THR A 10 53.16 2.97 38.95
CA THR A 10 52.20 3.93 39.48
C THR A 10 52.46 5.30 38.85
N GLU A 11 51.43 5.98 38.34
CA GLU A 11 51.51 7.38 37.91
C GLU A 11 51.18 8.30 39.09
N ASP A 12 52.16 9.13 39.47
CA ASP A 12 51.99 10.27 40.39
C ASP A 12 51.81 11.56 39.58
N VAL A 13 50.89 12.40 40.04
CA VAL A 13 50.54 13.73 39.50
C VAL A 13 51.57 14.77 39.94
N VAL A 14 52.15 15.52 39.00
CA VAL A 14 53.00 16.70 39.30
C VAL A 14 52.52 17.91 38.50
N VAL A 15 52.14 18.96 39.21
CA VAL A 15 51.74 20.29 38.70
C VAL A 15 53.01 21.13 38.43
N PRO A 16 53.17 21.81 37.27
CA PRO A 16 54.31 22.70 37.05
C PRO A 16 54.12 24.05 37.76
N GLN A 17 55.19 24.56 38.37
CA GLN A 17 55.25 25.87 39.02
C GLN A 17 55.53 27.00 38.01
N VAL A 18 55.01 28.20 38.31
CA VAL A 18 55.22 29.45 37.57
C VAL A 18 56.46 30.17 38.12
N PRO A 19 57.40 30.66 37.28
CA PRO A 19 58.35 31.68 37.68
C PRO A 19 57.86 33.08 37.27
N GLU A 20 58.06 34.01 38.19
CA GLU A 20 57.70 35.43 38.20
C GLU A 20 58.90 36.27 37.69
N GLU A 21 58.73 37.10 36.65
CA GLU A 21 59.43 38.39 36.47
C GLU A 21 58.92 39.13 35.22
N ILE A 22 58.32 40.30 35.44
CA ILE A 22 57.89 41.26 34.41
C ILE A 22 58.98 42.33 34.33
N SER A 23 59.66 42.45 33.19
CA SER A 23 60.46 43.64 32.85
C SER A 23 59.59 44.59 32.02
N GLU A 24 59.48 45.84 32.47
CA GLU A 24 58.69 46.92 31.88
C GLU A 24 59.11 47.25 30.42
N GLU A 25 58.47 46.62 29.43
CA GLU A 25 58.40 47.19 28.08
C GLU A 25 57.33 48.29 28.05
N SER A 26 57.74 49.48 27.62
CA SER A 26 56.89 50.69 27.60
C SER A 26 55.61 50.44 26.78
N PRO A 27 54.42 50.65 27.34
CA PRO A 27 53.15 50.29 26.70
C PRO A 27 52.90 50.99 25.36
N ALA A 28 53.56 52.12 25.10
CA ALA A 28 53.43 52.86 23.85
C ALA A 28 54.04 52.10 22.64
N LEU A 29 55.14 51.37 22.83
CA LEU A 29 55.77 50.59 21.74
C LEU A 29 54.99 49.30 21.45
N LEU A 30 54.45 48.64 22.48
CA LEU A 30 53.58 47.49 22.33
C LEU A 30 52.25 47.87 21.68
N GLU A 31 51.66 49.03 22.00
CA GLU A 31 50.46 49.51 21.32
C GLU A 31 50.74 49.85 19.84
N GLU A 32 51.85 50.50 19.50
CA GLU A 32 52.18 50.78 18.10
C GLU A 32 52.46 49.51 17.30
N GLU A 33 53.18 48.53 17.87
CA GLU A 33 53.50 47.26 17.22
C GLU A 33 52.26 46.35 17.08
N VAL A 34 51.37 46.33 18.08
CA VAL A 34 50.10 45.61 18.02
C VAL A 34 49.14 46.28 17.03
N VAL A 35 49.04 47.62 17.01
CA VAL A 35 48.19 48.35 16.07
C VAL A 35 48.70 48.23 14.63
N THR A 36 50.02 48.22 14.41
CA THR A 36 50.62 48.01 13.08
C THR A 36 50.49 46.56 12.62
N ALA A 37 50.65 45.57 13.50
CA ALA A 37 50.42 44.16 13.20
C ALA A 37 48.93 43.86 12.91
N ASP A 38 48.00 44.50 13.62
CA ASP A 38 46.57 44.35 13.38
C ASP A 38 46.15 45.03 12.06
N LYS A 39 46.71 46.21 11.76
CA LYS A 39 46.53 46.86 10.44
C LYS A 39 47.11 46.02 9.29
N SER A 40 48.26 45.36 9.49
CA SER A 40 48.85 44.50 8.47
C SER A 40 48.03 43.23 8.26
N LYS A 41 47.54 42.58 9.32
CA LYS A 41 46.61 41.44 9.25
C LYS A 41 45.27 41.83 8.62
N LEU A 42 44.75 43.00 8.92
CA LEU A 42 43.57 43.56 8.28
C LEU A 42 43.81 43.82 6.79
N GLN A 43 44.94 44.42 6.42
CA GLN A 43 45.31 44.61 5.01
C GLN A 43 45.51 43.28 4.28
N GLN A 44 46.10 42.28 4.94
CA GLN A 44 46.28 40.95 4.39
C GLN A 44 44.93 40.25 4.19
N THR A 45 44.02 40.36 5.16
CA THR A 45 42.65 39.83 5.09
C THR A 45 41.84 40.55 4.00
N VAL A 46 41.93 41.88 3.92
CA VAL A 46 41.29 42.69 2.87
C VAL A 46 41.86 42.35 1.50
N SER A 47 43.17 42.11 1.39
CA SER A 47 43.81 41.72 0.14
C SER A 47 43.39 40.31 -0.29
N HIS A 48 43.29 39.35 0.64
CA HIS A 48 42.80 38.00 0.40
C HIS A 48 41.32 38.01 0.00
N ILE A 49 40.48 38.80 0.69
CA ILE A 49 39.07 38.99 0.32
C ILE A 49 38.97 39.65 -1.05
N SER A 50 39.82 40.63 -1.37
CA SER A 50 39.80 41.27 -2.69
C SER A 50 40.26 40.29 -3.79
N ALA A 51 41.24 39.44 -3.51
CA ALA A 51 41.73 38.42 -4.44
C ALA A 51 40.69 37.33 -4.65
N ASP A 52 40.04 36.84 -3.59
CA ASP A 52 38.91 35.88 -3.68
C ASP A 52 37.72 36.52 -4.39
N SER A 53 37.41 37.78 -4.13
CA SER A 53 36.35 38.50 -4.86
C SER A 53 36.68 38.67 -6.34
N ALA A 54 37.94 38.91 -6.69
CA ALA A 54 38.42 39.00 -8.06
C ALA A 54 38.47 37.62 -8.75
N LEU A 55 38.71 36.54 -8.01
CA LEU A 55 38.60 35.16 -8.49
C LEU A 55 37.15 34.77 -8.72
N LEU A 56 36.24 35.14 -7.81
CA LEU A 56 34.80 34.96 -7.95
C LEU A 56 34.25 35.79 -9.11
N ASP A 57 34.70 37.03 -9.30
CA ASP A 57 34.35 37.86 -10.45
C ASP A 57 34.91 37.26 -11.75
N ARG A 58 36.17 36.81 -11.78
CA ARG A 58 36.74 36.13 -12.95
C ARG A 58 36.06 34.79 -13.27
N GLN A 59 35.59 34.05 -12.27
CA GLN A 59 34.78 32.84 -12.46
C GLN A 59 33.33 33.17 -12.85
N ALA A 60 32.77 34.27 -12.35
CA ALA A 60 31.43 34.75 -12.71
C ALA A 60 31.35 35.33 -14.13
N VAL A 61 32.46 35.90 -14.65
CA VAL A 61 32.55 36.41 -16.03
C VAL A 61 32.39 35.31 -17.09
N GLY A 62 32.48 34.02 -16.72
CA GLY A 62 32.17 32.88 -17.60
C GLY A 62 30.88 32.12 -17.28
N PHE A 63 30.22 32.39 -16.15
CA PHE A 63 29.04 31.66 -15.71
C PHE A 63 27.77 32.48 -15.99
N ASP A 64 27.26 32.38 -17.22
CA ASP A 64 25.97 32.97 -17.58
C ASP A 64 24.84 32.19 -16.88
N VAL A 65 24.48 32.67 -15.68
CA VAL A 65 23.37 32.19 -14.85
C VAL A 65 22.07 32.12 -15.65
N GLU A 66 21.88 33.01 -16.63
CA GLU A 66 20.69 33.03 -17.47
C GLU A 66 20.71 31.89 -18.50
N SER A 67 21.87 31.58 -19.07
CA SER A 67 22.06 30.41 -19.95
C SER A 67 21.85 29.08 -19.21
N GLU A 68 22.39 28.95 -17.99
CA GLU A 68 22.24 27.73 -17.19
C GLU A 68 20.81 27.56 -16.67
N ARG A 69 20.13 28.65 -16.28
CA ARG A 69 18.69 28.62 -15.98
C ARG A 69 17.85 28.25 -17.20
N LYS A 70 18.18 28.75 -18.41
CA LYS A 70 17.51 28.38 -19.66
C LYS A 70 17.74 26.90 -19.98
N LYS A 71 18.97 26.38 -19.86
CA LYS A 71 19.29 24.95 -20.04
C LYS A 71 18.53 24.06 -19.04
N GLN A 72 18.48 24.44 -17.76
CA GLN A 72 17.72 23.72 -16.73
C GLN A 72 16.21 23.75 -17.01
N ARG A 73 15.66 24.89 -17.45
CA ARG A 73 14.24 24.98 -17.86
C ARG A 73 13.93 24.10 -19.07
N VAL A 74 14.76 24.17 -20.12
CA VAL A 74 14.60 23.33 -21.32
C VAL A 74 14.74 21.86 -20.98
N SER A 75 15.73 21.48 -20.16
CA SER A 75 15.91 20.10 -19.68
C SER A 75 14.70 19.61 -18.87
N ASN A 76 14.16 20.45 -17.97
CA ASN A 76 12.94 20.13 -17.23
C ASN A 76 11.71 19.99 -18.14
N ILE A 77 11.56 20.82 -19.17
CA ILE A 77 10.47 20.72 -20.14
C ILE A 77 10.60 19.43 -20.96
N ILE A 78 11.78 19.13 -21.50
CA ILE A 78 12.04 17.89 -22.27
C ILE A 78 11.80 16.66 -21.40
N ARG A 79 12.31 16.66 -20.15
CA ARG A 79 12.05 15.58 -19.19
C ARG A 79 10.56 15.43 -18.94
N ASN A 80 9.83 16.51 -18.70
CA ASN A 80 8.39 16.45 -18.45
C ASN A 80 7.63 15.95 -19.67
N ILE A 81 7.97 16.39 -20.88
CA ILE A 81 7.38 15.89 -22.13
C ILE A 81 7.62 14.38 -22.26
N PHE A 82 8.85 13.92 -22.05
CA PHE A 82 9.19 12.50 -22.09
C PHE A 82 8.40 11.70 -21.03
N VAL A 83 8.39 12.17 -19.78
CA VAL A 83 7.68 11.52 -18.67
C VAL A 83 6.18 11.46 -18.96
N TYR A 84 5.55 12.57 -19.38
CA TYR A 84 4.11 12.57 -19.67
C TYR A 84 3.78 11.72 -20.89
N THR A 85 4.59 11.76 -21.95
CA THR A 85 4.38 10.90 -23.13
C THR A 85 4.46 9.43 -22.75
N PHE A 86 5.49 9.03 -21.99
CA PHE A 86 5.64 7.67 -21.50
C PHE A 86 4.46 7.25 -20.61
N LEU A 87 4.06 8.10 -19.65
CA LEU A 87 2.91 7.83 -18.78
C LEU A 87 1.59 7.74 -19.55
N THR A 88 1.39 8.55 -20.58
CA THR A 88 0.22 8.49 -21.45
C THR A 88 0.18 7.18 -22.23
N ILE A 89 1.32 6.73 -22.79
CA ILE A 89 1.42 5.45 -23.48
C ILE A 89 1.07 4.31 -22.50
N CYS A 90 1.68 4.29 -21.31
CA CYS A 90 1.37 3.32 -20.27
C CYS A 90 -0.11 3.33 -19.89
N ALA A 91 -0.72 4.52 -19.77
CA ALA A 91 -2.14 4.66 -19.47
C ALA A 91 -3.01 4.06 -20.59
N VAL A 92 -2.71 4.35 -21.86
CA VAL A 92 -3.45 3.77 -23.01
C VAL A 92 -3.40 2.25 -22.98
N PHE A 93 -2.22 1.65 -22.78
CA PHE A 93 -2.09 0.20 -22.67
C PHE A 93 -2.84 -0.37 -21.46
N ALA A 94 -2.81 0.31 -20.31
CA ALA A 94 -3.51 -0.12 -19.10
C ALA A 94 -5.04 -0.05 -19.25
N PHE A 95 -5.57 0.94 -19.98
CA PHE A 95 -7.02 1.10 -20.20
C PHE A 95 -7.56 0.30 -21.37
N MET A 96 -6.71 -0.16 -22.29
CA MET A 96 -7.08 -0.99 -23.44
C MET A 96 -7.98 -2.20 -23.11
N PRO A 97 -7.69 -3.04 -22.09
CA PRO A 97 -8.57 -4.17 -21.76
C PRO A 97 -9.94 -3.72 -21.23
N PHE A 98 -10.01 -2.60 -20.51
CA PHE A 98 -11.29 -2.05 -20.04
C PHE A 98 -12.13 -1.49 -21.18
N TYR A 99 -11.49 -0.82 -22.14
CA TYR A 99 -12.14 -0.43 -23.38
C TYR A 99 -12.70 -1.65 -24.10
N TRP A 100 -11.87 -2.69 -24.28
CA TRP A 100 -12.28 -3.91 -24.98
C TRP A 100 -13.45 -4.61 -24.28
N MET A 101 -13.42 -4.65 -22.95
CA MET A 101 -14.50 -5.19 -22.12
C MET A 101 -15.83 -4.46 -22.34
N ILE A 102 -15.83 -3.12 -22.28
CA ILE A 102 -17.04 -2.29 -22.43
C ILE A 102 -17.58 -2.34 -23.86
N ILE A 103 -16.71 -2.32 -24.86
CA ILE A 103 -17.15 -2.38 -26.25
C ILE A 103 -17.67 -3.77 -26.60
N SER A 104 -17.00 -4.83 -26.13
CA SER A 104 -17.44 -6.21 -26.37
C SER A 104 -18.77 -6.53 -25.68
N SER A 105 -19.08 -5.93 -24.52
CA SER A 105 -20.37 -6.10 -23.87
C SER A 105 -21.54 -5.49 -24.65
N LEU A 106 -21.27 -4.55 -25.56
CA LEU A 106 -22.26 -3.84 -26.37
C LEU A 106 -22.38 -4.42 -27.79
N LYS A 107 -21.67 -5.51 -28.12
CA LYS A 107 -21.75 -6.17 -29.43
C LYS A 107 -22.80 -7.26 -29.45
N THR A 108 -23.17 -7.67 -30.67
CA THR A 108 -23.81 -8.96 -30.88
C THR A 108 -22.77 -10.09 -30.71
N GLU A 109 -23.22 -11.26 -30.28
CA GLU A 109 -22.30 -12.40 -30.12
C GLU A 109 -21.71 -12.87 -31.47
N MET A 110 -22.44 -12.70 -32.59
CA MET A 110 -21.92 -12.94 -33.93
C MET A 110 -20.79 -11.97 -34.29
N GLU A 111 -20.97 -10.67 -34.05
CA GLU A 111 -19.94 -9.65 -34.29
C GLU A 111 -18.69 -9.90 -33.44
N TYR A 112 -18.87 -10.32 -32.19
CA TYR A 112 -17.75 -10.63 -31.29
C TYR A 112 -16.89 -11.81 -31.82
N ARG A 113 -17.52 -12.77 -32.50
CA ARG A 113 -16.87 -13.98 -33.02
C ARG A 113 -16.26 -13.80 -34.42
N GLU A 114 -16.36 -12.62 -35.01
CA GLU A 114 -15.71 -12.33 -36.30
C GLU A 114 -14.17 -12.48 -36.18
N ALA A 115 -13.54 -13.02 -37.23
CA ALA A 115 -12.09 -13.22 -37.26
C ALA A 115 -11.30 -11.91 -37.18
N VAL A 116 -11.88 -10.81 -37.69
CA VAL A 116 -11.34 -9.46 -37.56
C VAL A 116 -12.18 -8.70 -36.53
N PRO A 117 -11.64 -8.44 -35.34
CA PRO A 117 -12.40 -7.75 -34.32
C PRO A 117 -12.75 -6.31 -34.72
N THR A 118 -14.02 -5.94 -34.59
CA THR A 118 -14.46 -4.55 -34.81
C THR A 118 -13.98 -3.64 -33.68
N PHE A 119 -13.49 -2.43 -34.00
CA PHE A 119 -13.05 -1.49 -32.97
C PHE A 119 -14.23 -0.84 -32.23
N PHE A 120 -15.34 -0.58 -32.93
CA PHE A 120 -16.62 -0.11 -32.37
C PHE A 120 -17.74 -1.10 -32.72
N PRO A 121 -18.80 -1.22 -31.89
CA PRO A 121 -19.96 -2.04 -32.21
C PRO A 121 -20.64 -1.53 -33.46
N ARG A 122 -21.01 -2.42 -34.39
CA ARG A 122 -21.86 -2.05 -35.54
C ARG A 122 -23.28 -1.69 -35.07
N VAL A 123 -23.76 -2.40 -34.05
CA VAL A 123 -25.06 -2.17 -33.41
C VAL A 123 -24.85 -2.21 -31.90
N PHE A 124 -25.32 -1.18 -31.21
CA PHE A 124 -25.23 -1.10 -29.74
C PHE A 124 -26.28 -1.99 -29.06
N MET A 125 -25.85 -3.13 -28.52
CA MET A 125 -26.68 -4.14 -27.87
C MET A 125 -26.86 -3.89 -26.37
N TRP A 126 -27.52 -2.79 -25.99
CA TRP A 126 -27.89 -2.53 -24.58
C TRP A 126 -28.74 -3.65 -23.95
N GLY A 127 -29.44 -4.43 -24.79
CA GLY A 127 -30.17 -5.62 -24.39
C GLY A 127 -29.32 -6.63 -23.61
N ASN A 128 -28.01 -6.70 -23.84
CA ASN A 128 -27.11 -7.60 -23.11
C ASN A 128 -27.14 -7.33 -21.60
N TYR A 129 -27.15 -6.07 -21.18
CA TYR A 129 -27.24 -5.69 -19.76
C TYR A 129 -28.60 -6.04 -19.16
N LYS A 130 -29.68 -5.86 -19.93
CA LYS A 130 -31.02 -6.27 -19.52
C LYS A 130 -31.10 -7.79 -19.34
N SER A 131 -30.53 -8.57 -20.26
CA SER A 131 -30.46 -10.02 -20.18
C SER A 131 -29.69 -10.49 -18.96
N VAL A 132 -28.56 -9.85 -18.62
CA VAL A 132 -27.78 -10.13 -17.40
C VAL A 132 -28.61 -9.87 -16.14
N LEU A 133 -29.34 -8.74 -16.09
CA LEU A 133 -30.19 -8.39 -14.94
C LEU A 133 -31.40 -9.31 -14.77
N MET A 134 -31.97 -9.75 -15.88
CA MET A 134 -33.15 -10.61 -15.92
C MET A 134 -32.81 -12.09 -15.88
N GLN A 135 -31.53 -12.46 -15.89
CA GLN A 135 -31.13 -13.87 -15.83
C GLN A 135 -31.51 -14.45 -14.47
N THR A 136 -32.42 -15.42 -14.51
CA THR A 136 -32.89 -16.21 -13.38
C THR A 136 -32.61 -17.68 -13.65
N ASP A 137 -31.33 -18.03 -13.82
CA ASP A 137 -30.92 -19.42 -13.94
C ASP A 137 -31.04 -20.14 -12.58
N SER A 138 -30.75 -21.45 -12.58
CA SER A 138 -30.72 -22.30 -11.37
C SER A 138 -29.84 -21.74 -10.24
N ALA A 139 -28.92 -20.81 -10.54
CA ALA A 139 -28.05 -20.08 -9.62
C ALA A 139 -28.75 -18.97 -8.80
N GLY A 140 -30.00 -18.65 -9.11
CA GLY A 140 -30.72 -17.51 -8.55
C GLY A 140 -30.55 -16.22 -9.36
N SER A 141 -31.30 -15.18 -8.98
CA SER A 141 -31.25 -13.89 -9.67
C SER A 141 -29.94 -13.14 -9.38
N PHE A 142 -29.51 -12.29 -10.33
CA PHE A 142 -28.35 -11.40 -10.15
C PHE A 142 -28.36 -10.66 -8.80
N SER A 143 -29.53 -10.16 -8.39
CA SER A 143 -29.71 -9.44 -7.13
C SER A 143 -29.37 -10.28 -5.89
N ARG A 144 -29.75 -11.56 -5.88
CA ARG A 144 -29.43 -12.49 -4.79
C ARG A 144 -27.93 -12.76 -4.71
N ILE A 145 -27.30 -12.98 -5.86
CA ILE A 145 -25.85 -13.26 -5.95
C ILE A 145 -25.03 -12.04 -5.51
N LEU A 146 -25.45 -10.84 -5.92
CA LEU A 146 -24.88 -9.59 -5.45
C LEU A 146 -25.06 -9.45 -3.94
N LEU A 147 -26.25 -9.74 -3.42
CA LEU A 147 -26.52 -9.69 -1.98
C LEU A 147 -25.67 -10.69 -1.19
N ASN A 148 -25.55 -11.94 -1.64
CA ASN A 148 -24.68 -12.95 -1.03
C ASN A 148 -23.24 -12.44 -0.94
N THR A 149 -22.74 -11.88 -2.04
CA THR A 149 -21.37 -11.33 -2.12
C THR A 149 -21.19 -10.13 -1.19
N LEU A 150 -22.18 -9.24 -1.10
CA LEU A 150 -22.15 -8.10 -0.19
C LEU A 150 -22.21 -8.54 1.27
N ILE A 151 -23.09 -9.48 1.63
CA ILE A 151 -23.19 -10.02 2.99
C ILE A 151 -21.86 -10.63 3.40
N VAL A 152 -21.31 -11.54 2.59
CA VAL A 152 -20.05 -12.21 2.86
C VAL A 152 -18.90 -11.21 2.91
N GLY A 153 -18.83 -10.29 1.94
CA GLY A 153 -17.84 -9.23 1.85
C GLY A 153 -17.83 -8.33 3.08
N LEU A 154 -19.00 -7.81 3.48
CA LEU A 154 -19.13 -6.88 4.60
C LEU A 154 -18.91 -7.57 5.95
N LEU A 155 -19.48 -8.76 6.17
CA LEU A 155 -19.34 -9.47 7.45
C LEU A 155 -17.92 -10.02 7.64
N SER A 156 -17.35 -10.70 6.63
CA SER A 156 -15.98 -11.22 6.74
C SER A 156 -14.96 -10.10 6.93
N THR A 157 -15.13 -8.99 6.20
CA THR A 157 -14.26 -7.82 6.32
C THR A 157 -14.43 -7.12 7.65
N GLY A 158 -15.66 -6.77 8.04
CA GLY A 158 -15.94 -6.02 9.26
C GLY A 158 -15.49 -6.77 10.51
N ILE A 159 -15.96 -8.01 10.67
CA ILE A 159 -15.56 -8.85 11.81
C ILE A 159 -14.05 -9.11 11.77
N GLY A 160 -13.52 -9.42 10.59
CA GLY A 160 -12.11 -9.73 10.46
C GLY A 160 -11.17 -8.54 10.71
N VAL A 161 -11.60 -7.30 10.41
CA VAL A 161 -10.87 -6.08 10.76
C VAL A 161 -10.90 -5.87 12.28
N VAL A 162 -12.04 -6.08 12.93
CA VAL A 162 -12.14 -6.02 14.40
C VAL A 162 -11.19 -7.02 15.06
N VAL A 163 -11.18 -8.26 14.59
CA VAL A 163 -10.24 -9.30 15.06
C VAL A 163 -8.80 -8.85 14.83
N THR A 164 -8.49 -8.34 13.64
CA THR A 164 -7.16 -7.82 13.30
C THR A 164 -6.72 -6.70 14.25
N ILE A 165 -7.60 -5.74 14.56
CA ILE A 165 -7.33 -4.62 15.48
C ILE A 165 -6.99 -5.14 16.87
N VAL A 166 -7.82 -6.03 17.43
CA VAL A 166 -7.63 -6.56 18.78
C VAL A 166 -6.36 -7.41 18.86
N THR A 167 -6.13 -8.31 17.90
CA THR A 167 -4.94 -9.16 17.86
C THR A 167 -3.67 -8.34 17.67
N ALA A 168 -3.67 -7.37 16.75
CA ALA A 168 -2.53 -6.49 16.53
C ALA A 168 -2.23 -5.63 17.77
N TYR A 169 -3.26 -5.13 18.47
CA TYR A 169 -3.09 -4.37 19.71
C TYR A 169 -2.45 -5.22 20.80
N ALA A 170 -2.94 -6.44 21.03
CA ALA A 170 -2.34 -7.36 22.00
C ALA A 170 -0.87 -7.65 21.66
N LEU A 171 -0.57 -7.93 20.38
CA LEU A 171 0.78 -8.23 19.91
C LEU A 171 1.71 -7.01 19.81
N ALA A 172 1.18 -5.79 19.83
CA ALA A 172 1.98 -4.57 19.86
C ALA A 172 2.20 -4.10 21.31
N ARG A 173 1.12 -3.90 22.07
CA ARG A 173 1.15 -3.13 23.33
C ARG A 173 1.09 -3.96 24.60
N MET A 174 0.42 -5.11 24.58
CA MET A 174 0.31 -5.94 25.79
C MET A 174 1.59 -6.73 26.04
N ASN A 175 1.95 -6.91 27.31
CA ASN A 175 3.09 -7.72 27.73
C ASN A 175 2.57 -9.04 28.29
N PHE A 176 2.80 -10.13 27.57
CA PHE A 176 2.44 -11.48 28.00
C PHE A 176 3.51 -12.48 27.58
N LYS A 177 3.63 -13.57 28.35
CA LYS A 177 4.64 -14.62 28.13
C LYS A 177 4.39 -15.32 26.78
N GLY A 178 5.44 -15.49 25.98
CA GLY A 178 5.36 -16.17 24.68
C GLY A 178 4.90 -15.32 23.50
N LYS A 179 4.64 -14.01 23.68
CA LYS A 179 4.22 -13.07 22.62
C LYS A 179 5.04 -13.15 21.33
N ASN A 180 6.37 -13.18 21.45
CA ASN A 180 7.26 -13.22 20.28
C ASN A 180 7.26 -14.60 19.60
N ILE A 181 7.10 -15.68 20.35
CA ILE A 181 6.97 -17.03 19.80
C ILE A 181 5.66 -17.16 19.04
N LEU A 182 4.54 -16.73 19.64
CA LEU A 182 3.23 -16.75 19.00
C LEU A 182 3.24 -15.93 17.71
N PHE A 183 3.83 -14.73 17.74
CA PHE A 183 3.97 -13.90 16.54
C PHE A 183 4.86 -14.55 15.48
N GLY A 184 5.98 -15.17 15.88
CA GLY A 184 6.85 -15.93 14.97
C GLY A 184 6.13 -17.10 14.31
N LEU A 185 5.34 -17.86 15.07
CA LEU A 185 4.51 -18.95 14.54
C LEU A 185 3.47 -18.44 13.56
N MET A 186 2.80 -17.32 13.86
CA MET A 186 1.89 -16.68 12.93
C MET A 186 2.61 -16.35 11.62
N LEU A 187 3.77 -15.70 11.67
CA LEU A 187 4.55 -15.39 10.46
C LEU A 187 4.96 -16.64 9.67
N ALA A 188 5.31 -17.73 10.35
CA ALA A 188 5.62 -19.01 9.69
C ALA A 188 4.44 -19.53 8.86
N THR A 189 3.19 -19.33 9.31
CA THR A 189 2.00 -19.74 8.52
C THR A 189 1.86 -18.98 7.20
N MET A 190 2.40 -17.77 7.10
CA MET A 190 2.37 -16.99 5.85
C MET A 190 3.34 -17.53 4.80
N MET A 191 4.31 -18.37 5.18
CA MET A 191 5.23 -19.00 4.23
C MET A 191 4.58 -20.14 3.45
N ILE A 192 3.47 -20.68 3.96
CA ILE A 192 2.72 -21.75 3.31
C ILE A 192 1.68 -21.12 2.37
N PRO A 193 1.71 -21.42 1.06
CA PRO A 193 0.72 -20.88 0.13
C PRO A 193 -0.69 -21.36 0.48
N GLY A 194 -1.64 -20.42 0.46
CA GLY A 194 -3.04 -20.67 0.85
C GLY A 194 -3.72 -21.81 0.09
N GLU A 195 -3.37 -21.97 -1.18
CA GLU A 195 -3.93 -22.99 -2.06
C GLU A 195 -3.56 -24.41 -1.64
N MET A 196 -2.41 -24.61 -0.97
CA MET A 196 -1.95 -25.96 -0.61
C MET A 196 -2.86 -26.65 0.41
N TYR A 197 -3.44 -25.89 1.33
CA TYR A 197 -4.31 -26.43 2.37
C TYR A 197 -5.81 -26.28 2.03
N THR A 198 -6.16 -25.76 0.85
CA THR A 198 -7.56 -25.54 0.46
C THR A 198 -8.35 -26.84 0.44
N LEU A 199 -7.78 -27.92 -0.12
CA LEU A 199 -8.43 -29.24 -0.12
C LEU A 199 -8.60 -29.78 1.30
N THR A 200 -7.58 -29.67 2.15
CA THR A 200 -7.65 -30.13 3.54
C THR A 200 -8.69 -29.36 4.36
N ASN A 201 -8.78 -28.05 4.14
CA ASN A 201 -9.81 -27.22 4.76
C ASN A 201 -11.20 -27.59 4.26
N TYR A 202 -11.37 -27.87 2.96
CA TYR A 202 -12.63 -28.37 2.40
C TYR A 202 -13.07 -29.67 3.08
N LEU A 203 -12.17 -30.65 3.19
CA LEU A 203 -12.47 -31.90 3.88
C LEU A 203 -12.85 -31.68 5.35
N THR A 204 -12.23 -30.71 6.02
CA THR A 204 -12.56 -30.35 7.40
C THR A 204 -13.97 -29.77 7.52
N ILE A 205 -14.31 -28.76 6.71
CA ILE A 205 -15.64 -28.14 6.76
C ILE A 205 -16.74 -29.08 6.27
N SER A 206 -16.41 -30.01 5.37
CA SER A 206 -17.35 -31.02 4.89
C SER A 206 -17.65 -32.07 5.96
N LYS A 207 -16.67 -32.44 6.79
CA LYS A 207 -16.89 -33.30 7.96
C LYS A 207 -17.74 -32.62 9.02
N TRP A 208 -17.70 -31.29 9.09
CA TRP A 208 -18.52 -30.50 10.01
C TRP A 208 -19.91 -30.15 9.46
N ASP A 209 -20.21 -30.54 8.22
CA ASP A 209 -21.44 -30.20 7.52
C ASP A 209 -21.69 -28.68 7.41
N TRP A 210 -20.61 -27.91 7.20
CA TRP A 210 -20.66 -26.45 7.06
C TRP A 210 -20.84 -25.98 5.62
N ASN A 211 -20.79 -26.88 4.65
CA ASN A 211 -21.00 -26.57 3.23
C ASN A 211 -22.30 -25.79 3.03
N ASP A 212 -22.41 -25.07 1.92
CA ASP A 212 -23.67 -24.44 1.54
C ASP A 212 -24.20 -23.45 2.60
N SER A 213 -23.29 -22.61 3.14
CA SER A 213 -23.65 -21.68 4.19
C SER A 213 -22.83 -20.38 4.18
N TYR A 214 -23.35 -19.34 4.84
CA TYR A 214 -22.55 -18.14 5.11
C TYR A 214 -21.40 -18.41 6.08
N THR A 215 -21.55 -19.39 6.97
CA THR A 215 -20.54 -19.75 7.96
C THR A 215 -19.25 -20.18 7.29
N VAL A 216 -19.32 -21.07 6.29
CA VAL A 216 -18.13 -21.54 5.55
C VAL A 216 -17.50 -20.45 4.68
N LEU A 217 -18.27 -19.45 4.25
CA LEU A 217 -17.76 -18.31 3.50
C LEU A 217 -17.13 -17.20 4.37
N ILE A 218 -17.51 -17.11 5.65
CA ILE A 218 -17.11 -15.99 6.52
C ILE A 218 -16.04 -16.42 7.52
N VAL A 219 -16.30 -17.48 8.29
CA VAL A 219 -15.50 -17.87 9.46
C VAL A 219 -14.03 -18.15 9.13
N PRO A 220 -13.69 -18.90 8.06
CA PRO A 220 -12.28 -19.19 7.73
C PRO A 220 -11.44 -17.95 7.42
N PHE A 221 -12.09 -16.84 7.04
CA PHE A 221 -11.41 -15.62 6.58
C PHE A 221 -11.45 -14.49 7.62
N LEU A 222 -11.92 -14.76 8.84
CA LEU A 222 -11.95 -13.74 9.90
C LEU A 222 -10.53 -13.33 10.32
N VAL A 223 -9.60 -14.28 10.38
CA VAL A 223 -8.21 -14.02 10.76
C VAL A 223 -7.34 -13.86 9.53
N SER A 224 -6.50 -12.82 9.51
CA SER A 224 -5.43 -12.67 8.53
C SER A 224 -4.14 -12.30 9.24
N VAL A 225 -3.13 -13.17 9.13
CA VAL A 225 -1.82 -12.91 9.72
C VAL A 225 -1.16 -11.71 9.03
N TYR A 226 -1.27 -11.60 7.71
CA TYR A 226 -0.72 -10.48 6.94
C TYR A 226 -1.22 -9.13 7.47
N TYR A 227 -2.55 -8.97 7.58
CA TYR A 227 -3.13 -7.71 8.06
C TYR A 227 -2.82 -7.47 9.54
N THR A 228 -2.75 -8.53 10.35
CA THR A 228 -2.34 -8.43 11.75
C THR A 228 -0.90 -7.95 11.89
N TYR A 229 0.01 -8.48 11.07
CA TYR A 229 1.41 -8.07 11.00
C TYR A 229 1.54 -6.59 10.63
N LEU A 230 0.87 -6.17 9.54
CA LEU A 230 0.90 -4.79 9.08
C LEU A 230 0.38 -3.82 10.16
N LEU A 231 -0.78 -4.11 10.73
CA LEU A 231 -1.38 -3.23 11.73
C LEU A 231 -0.56 -3.21 13.02
N ARG A 232 0.01 -4.35 13.44
CA ARG A 232 0.91 -4.43 14.59
C ARG A 232 2.12 -3.53 14.39
N ASN A 233 2.77 -3.59 13.22
CA ASN A 233 3.93 -2.76 12.93
C ASN A 233 3.57 -1.27 12.87
N ASN A 234 2.36 -0.93 12.43
CA ASN A 234 1.87 0.44 12.48
C ASN A 234 1.58 0.91 13.92
N PHE A 235 0.99 0.05 14.76
CA PHE A 235 0.80 0.31 16.19
C PHE A 235 2.10 0.47 16.98
N MET A 236 3.15 -0.26 16.63
CA MET A 236 4.47 -0.16 17.27
C MET A 236 5.18 1.16 16.99
N GLN A 237 4.82 1.87 15.91
CA GLN A 237 5.38 3.19 15.60
C GLN A 237 4.76 4.32 16.46
N ILE A 238 3.66 4.04 17.16
CA ILE A 238 3.00 5.03 18.02
C ILE A 238 3.79 5.17 19.33
N PRO A 239 4.28 6.37 19.67
CA PRO A 239 5.08 6.60 20.87
C PRO A 239 4.38 6.15 22.16
N ASN A 240 5.16 5.63 23.12
CA ASN A 240 4.62 5.22 24.43
C ASN A 240 4.13 6.39 25.28
N SER A 241 4.59 7.62 25.03
CA SER A 241 4.13 8.82 25.72
C SER A 241 2.62 9.05 25.60
N LEU A 242 2.04 8.75 24.44
CA LEU A 242 0.58 8.87 24.24
C LEU A 242 -0.22 7.90 25.11
N TYR A 243 0.32 6.70 25.36
CA TYR A 243 -0.32 5.74 26.26
C TYR A 243 -0.19 6.15 27.71
N GLN A 244 0.97 6.66 28.13
CA GLN A 244 1.16 7.19 29.49
C GLN A 244 0.22 8.37 29.74
N ALA A 245 0.10 9.31 28.79
CA ALA A 245 -0.85 10.42 28.86
C ALA A 245 -2.30 9.91 28.98
N ALA A 246 -2.72 8.98 28.12
CA ALA A 246 -4.06 8.39 28.19
C ALA A 246 -4.34 7.68 29.53
N LYS A 247 -3.32 7.10 30.17
CA LYS A 247 -3.44 6.49 31.50
C LYS A 247 -3.60 7.52 32.62
N VAL A 248 -2.93 8.66 32.52
CA VAL A 248 -3.14 9.79 33.43
C VAL A 248 -4.56 10.35 33.28
N ASP A 249 -5.09 10.38 32.04
CA ASP A 249 -6.48 10.77 31.74
C ASP A 249 -7.53 9.70 32.13
N GLY A 250 -7.11 8.58 32.74
CA GLY A 250 -8.00 7.53 33.23
C GLY A 250 -8.57 6.58 32.17
N LEU A 251 -8.01 6.54 30.96
CA LEU A 251 -8.48 5.61 29.92
C LEU A 251 -8.06 4.16 30.21
N SER A 252 -9.02 3.23 30.06
CA SER A 252 -8.73 1.79 30.00
C SER A 252 -7.94 1.43 28.73
N ASP A 253 -7.35 0.23 28.68
CA ASP A 253 -6.60 -0.22 27.48
C ASP A 253 -7.47 -0.28 26.23
N MET A 254 -8.72 -0.76 26.38
CA MET A 254 -9.68 -0.74 25.28
C MET A 254 -10.07 0.70 24.91
N GLY A 255 -10.19 1.60 25.90
CA GLY A 255 -10.41 3.02 25.66
C GLY A 255 -9.28 3.65 24.84
N TYR A 256 -8.02 3.36 25.18
CA TYR A 256 -6.85 3.82 24.44
C TYR A 256 -6.81 3.26 23.01
N LEU A 257 -7.11 1.97 22.83
CA LEU A 257 -7.21 1.34 21.51
C LEU A 257 -8.21 2.07 20.62
N VAL A 258 -9.46 2.23 21.08
CA VAL A 258 -10.55 2.77 20.27
C VAL A 258 -10.44 4.28 20.08
N LYS A 259 -10.07 5.04 21.12
CA LYS A 259 -10.07 6.52 21.07
C LYS A 259 -8.77 7.12 20.55
N VAL A 260 -7.64 6.40 20.65
CA VAL A 260 -6.33 6.94 20.28
C VAL A 260 -5.72 6.15 19.12
N MET A 261 -5.52 4.84 19.27
CA MET A 261 -4.77 4.06 18.28
C MET A 261 -5.53 3.86 16.97
N VAL A 262 -6.83 3.55 17.02
CA VAL A 262 -7.64 3.36 15.80
C VAL A 262 -7.69 4.64 14.95
N PRO A 263 -7.99 5.84 15.49
CA PRO A 263 -7.95 7.08 14.71
C PRO A 263 -6.57 7.41 14.14
N LEU A 264 -5.50 7.22 14.92
CA LEU A 264 -4.12 7.46 14.47
C LEU A 264 -3.70 6.54 13.32
N THR A 265 -4.24 5.34 13.27
CA THR A 265 -3.95 4.32 12.24
C THR A 265 -5.04 4.22 11.17
N ALA A 266 -5.97 5.17 11.13
CA ALA A 266 -7.09 5.17 10.19
C ALA A 266 -6.67 4.98 8.72
N PRO A 267 -5.59 5.59 8.19
CA PRO A 267 -5.16 5.36 6.81
C PRO A 267 -4.79 3.88 6.54
N THR A 268 -4.10 3.25 7.50
CA THR A 268 -3.73 1.84 7.44
C THR A 268 -4.97 0.95 7.53
N LEU A 269 -5.90 1.25 8.45
CA LEU A 269 -7.14 0.50 8.62
C LEU A 269 -8.03 0.58 7.39
N VAL A 270 -8.18 1.76 6.77
CA VAL A 270 -8.93 1.91 5.51
C VAL A 270 -8.30 1.05 4.42
N SER A 271 -6.96 1.02 4.34
CA SER A 271 -6.25 0.18 3.36
C SER A 271 -6.48 -1.32 3.63
N ILE A 272 -6.41 -1.77 4.89
CA ILE A 272 -6.68 -3.16 5.28
C ILE A 272 -8.13 -3.54 4.94
N THR A 273 -9.10 -2.71 5.34
CA THR A 273 -10.53 -2.94 5.07
C THR A 273 -10.78 -3.04 3.56
N LEU A 274 -10.22 -2.12 2.78
CA LEU A 274 -10.34 -2.11 1.33
C LEU A 274 -9.77 -3.38 0.70
N LEU A 275 -8.52 -3.71 1.01
CA LEU A 275 -7.84 -4.87 0.44
C LEU A 275 -8.52 -6.18 0.84
N LYS A 276 -9.01 -6.27 2.08
CA LYS A 276 -9.77 -7.42 2.56
C LYS A 276 -11.10 -7.56 1.82
N PHE A 277 -11.85 -6.48 1.66
CA PHE A 277 -13.12 -6.50 0.92
C PHE A 277 -12.93 -6.88 -0.54
N ILE A 278 -11.93 -6.29 -1.22
CA ILE A 278 -11.56 -6.64 -2.60
C ILE A 278 -11.18 -8.12 -2.69
N GLY A 279 -10.42 -8.64 -1.72
CA GLY A 279 -10.06 -10.05 -1.65
C GLY A 279 -11.28 -10.97 -1.57
N THR A 280 -12.26 -10.64 -0.71
CA THR A 280 -13.51 -11.40 -0.60
C THR A 280 -14.35 -11.29 -1.89
N TRP A 281 -14.46 -10.09 -2.47
CA TRP A 281 -15.19 -9.87 -3.72
C TRP A 281 -14.62 -10.71 -4.87
N ASN A 282 -13.30 -10.74 -5.01
CA ASN A 282 -12.60 -11.46 -6.06
C ASN A 282 -12.41 -12.96 -5.75
N SER A 283 -12.91 -13.46 -4.62
CA SER A 283 -12.75 -14.85 -4.23
C SER A 283 -13.51 -15.78 -5.20
N TYR A 284 -12.79 -16.74 -5.77
CA TYR A 284 -13.35 -17.70 -6.73
C TYR A 284 -13.22 -19.15 -6.25
N ILE A 285 -12.00 -19.58 -5.90
CA ILE A 285 -11.68 -21.00 -5.65
C ILE A 285 -12.49 -21.54 -4.48
N TRP A 286 -12.40 -20.89 -3.32
CA TRP A 286 -13.08 -21.36 -2.11
C TRP A 286 -14.60 -21.37 -2.25
N PRO A 287 -15.28 -20.28 -2.66
CA PRO A 287 -16.74 -20.28 -2.78
C PRO A 287 -17.25 -21.25 -3.85
N ARG A 288 -16.46 -21.52 -4.90
CA ARG A 288 -16.79 -22.56 -5.91
C ARG A 288 -16.79 -23.97 -5.33
N LEU A 289 -15.91 -24.22 -4.37
CA LEU A 289 -15.67 -25.55 -3.81
C LEU A 289 -16.70 -25.90 -2.73
N VAL A 290 -17.11 -24.90 -1.93
CA VAL A 290 -17.92 -25.13 -0.71
C VAL A 290 -19.40 -24.85 -0.85
N ASN A 291 -19.80 -24.13 -1.91
CA ASN A 291 -21.18 -23.71 -2.11
C ASN A 291 -21.75 -24.12 -3.47
N THR A 292 -23.05 -24.36 -3.43
CA THR A 292 -23.94 -24.56 -4.56
C THR A 292 -24.65 -23.26 -4.95
N ALA A 293 -25.62 -23.37 -5.84
CA ALA A 293 -26.37 -22.26 -6.44
C ALA A 293 -26.89 -21.23 -5.43
N ASP A 294 -27.42 -21.68 -4.30
CA ASP A 294 -28.12 -20.80 -3.35
C ASP A 294 -27.21 -19.79 -2.62
N TRP A 295 -25.93 -20.14 -2.45
CA TRP A 295 -24.90 -19.32 -1.80
C TRP A 295 -23.78 -18.91 -2.76
N GLN A 296 -24.08 -18.91 -4.05
CA GLN A 296 -23.12 -18.57 -5.10
C GLN A 296 -22.69 -17.10 -4.97
N MET A 297 -21.37 -16.87 -5.10
CA MET A 297 -20.78 -15.53 -5.14
C MET A 297 -20.67 -15.00 -6.56
N ILE A 298 -20.59 -13.67 -6.69
CA ILE A 298 -20.65 -12.95 -7.96
C ILE A 298 -19.52 -13.37 -8.92
N THR A 299 -18.32 -13.62 -8.39
CA THR A 299 -17.16 -14.05 -9.18
C THR A 299 -17.34 -15.46 -9.74
N ASN A 300 -18.00 -16.37 -9.01
CA ASN A 300 -18.32 -17.70 -9.56
C ASN A 300 -19.42 -17.64 -10.61
N TRP A 301 -20.40 -16.76 -10.41
CA TRP A 301 -21.50 -16.57 -11.34
C TRP A 301 -21.04 -15.98 -12.67
N VAL A 302 -20.23 -14.90 -12.66
CA VAL A 302 -19.72 -14.31 -13.91
C VAL A 302 -18.89 -15.30 -14.72
N THR A 303 -18.07 -16.13 -14.07
CA THR A 303 -17.21 -17.09 -14.75
C THR A 303 -18.00 -18.21 -15.44
N ASN A 304 -19.03 -18.75 -14.77
CA ASN A 304 -19.71 -19.99 -15.18
C ASN A 304 -21.19 -19.83 -15.60
N GLY A 305 -21.78 -18.65 -15.44
CA GLY A 305 -23.22 -18.40 -15.57
C GLY A 305 -23.70 -18.11 -17.00
N PHE A 306 -22.80 -17.77 -17.92
CA PHE A 306 -23.17 -17.32 -19.27
C PHE A 306 -22.67 -18.30 -20.33
N THR A 307 -23.30 -19.45 -20.37
CA THR A 307 -23.07 -20.48 -21.37
C THR A 307 -24.39 -20.77 -22.07
N ASP A 308 -24.40 -20.87 -23.40
CA ASP A 308 -25.56 -21.25 -24.20
C ASP A 308 -25.88 -22.73 -23.98
N ARG A 309 -26.51 -23.03 -22.84
CA ARG A 309 -26.94 -24.37 -22.48
C ARG A 309 -28.24 -24.68 -23.22
N GLY A 310 -28.11 -25.17 -24.45
CA GLY A 310 -29.24 -25.59 -25.27
C GLY A 310 -29.15 -25.23 -26.74
N GLY A 311 -28.15 -24.44 -27.17
CA GLY A 311 -28.03 -24.01 -28.57
C GLY A 311 -29.22 -23.16 -29.03
N MET A 312 -29.98 -22.61 -28.08
CA MET A 312 -31.25 -21.90 -28.34
C MET A 312 -31.01 -20.54 -28.99
N LEU A 313 -29.83 -19.94 -28.80
CA LEU A 313 -29.50 -18.65 -29.40
C LEU A 313 -29.19 -18.76 -30.90
N TYR A 314 -28.85 -19.96 -31.38
CA TYR A 314 -28.36 -20.20 -32.74
C TYR A 314 -29.02 -21.38 -33.46
N GLU A 315 -30.20 -21.81 -33.03
CA GLU A 315 -30.94 -22.94 -33.65
C GLU A 315 -30.06 -24.20 -33.86
N GLY A 316 -29.09 -24.44 -32.98
CA GLY A 316 -28.16 -25.57 -33.09
C GLY A 316 -26.99 -25.42 -34.09
N LEU A 317 -26.73 -24.23 -34.67
CA LEU A 317 -25.54 -23.99 -35.51
C LEU A 317 -24.21 -24.14 -34.74
N TYR A 318 -24.24 -23.94 -33.43
CA TYR A 318 -23.08 -24.03 -32.55
C TYR A 318 -23.35 -25.02 -31.41
N SER A 319 -22.27 -25.54 -30.82
CA SER A 319 -22.36 -26.50 -29.70
C SER A 319 -23.25 -25.95 -28.58
N SER A 320 -24.06 -26.82 -27.98
CA SER A 320 -25.02 -26.53 -26.89
C SER A 320 -24.36 -26.17 -25.54
N SER A 321 -23.14 -25.65 -25.58
CA SER A 321 -22.26 -25.35 -24.45
C SER A 321 -21.31 -24.17 -24.72
N GLU A 322 -21.61 -23.34 -25.72
CA GLU A 322 -20.74 -22.22 -26.10
C GLU A 322 -20.83 -21.03 -25.11
N PRO A 323 -19.72 -20.35 -24.80
CA PRO A 323 -19.76 -19.18 -23.93
C PRO A 323 -20.47 -18.01 -24.61
N LEU A 324 -21.45 -17.39 -23.94
CA LEU A 324 -22.06 -16.13 -24.36
C LEU A 324 -21.15 -14.98 -23.92
N THR A 325 -20.10 -14.74 -24.70
CA THR A 325 -18.98 -13.89 -24.28
C THR A 325 -19.40 -12.43 -24.12
N THR A 326 -20.29 -11.95 -24.98
CA THR A 326 -20.86 -10.59 -24.90
C THR A 326 -21.64 -10.37 -23.59
N LEU A 327 -22.47 -11.33 -23.18
CA LEU A 327 -23.17 -11.29 -21.90
C LEU A 327 -22.20 -11.41 -20.72
N LYS A 328 -21.17 -12.27 -20.81
CA LYS A 328 -20.09 -12.33 -19.80
C LYS A 328 -19.44 -10.96 -19.62
N MET A 329 -19.07 -10.29 -20.71
CA MET A 329 -18.45 -8.97 -20.66
C MET A 329 -19.39 -7.92 -20.05
N ALA A 330 -20.69 -7.97 -20.37
CA ALA A 330 -21.70 -7.11 -19.75
C ALA A 330 -21.79 -7.34 -18.23
N ALA A 331 -21.79 -8.61 -17.81
CA ALA A 331 -21.78 -8.96 -16.39
C ALA A 331 -20.49 -8.49 -15.70
N VAL A 332 -19.32 -8.72 -16.28
CA VAL A 332 -18.04 -8.23 -15.73
C VAL A 332 -18.06 -6.70 -15.57
N CYS A 333 -18.58 -5.96 -16.55
CA CYS A 333 -18.75 -4.51 -16.44
C CYS A 333 -19.59 -4.11 -15.22
N MET A 334 -20.75 -4.76 -15.05
CA MET A 334 -21.66 -4.48 -13.94
C MET A 334 -21.05 -4.83 -12.59
N VAL A 335 -20.33 -5.95 -12.50
CA VAL A 335 -19.70 -6.44 -11.28
C VAL A 335 -18.47 -5.64 -10.89
N SER A 336 -17.79 -5.03 -11.86
CA SER A 336 -16.63 -4.17 -11.60
C SER A 336 -17.05 -2.78 -11.09
N LEU A 337 -18.25 -2.31 -11.45
CA LEU A 337 -18.72 -0.97 -11.13
C LEU A 337 -18.71 -0.66 -9.61
N PRO A 338 -19.23 -1.52 -8.70
CA PRO A 338 -19.15 -1.29 -7.26
C PRO A 338 -17.72 -1.11 -6.74
N LEU A 339 -16.75 -1.87 -7.27
CA LEU A 339 -15.34 -1.76 -6.88
C LEU A 339 -14.74 -0.43 -7.33
N PHE A 340 -15.06 0.04 -8.54
CA PHE A 340 -14.61 1.35 -9.01
C PHE A 340 -15.18 2.50 -8.17
N VAL A 341 -16.47 2.44 -7.85
CA VAL A 341 -17.12 3.42 -6.98
C VAL A 341 -16.44 3.43 -5.61
N LEU A 342 -16.22 2.27 -5.02
CA LEU A 342 -15.56 2.11 -3.74
C LEU A 342 -14.12 2.67 -3.78
N PHE A 343 -13.36 2.38 -4.84
CA PHE A 343 -12.02 2.95 -5.03
C PHE A 343 -12.04 4.48 -5.11
N ILE A 344 -12.97 5.08 -5.86
CA ILE A 344 -13.07 6.55 -5.98
C ILE A 344 -13.29 7.20 -4.61
N PHE A 345 -14.13 6.61 -3.76
CA PHE A 345 -14.35 7.10 -2.39
C PHE A 345 -13.14 6.88 -1.48
N CYS A 346 -12.45 5.74 -1.61
CA CYS A 346 -11.32 5.39 -0.75
C CYS A 346 -9.98 6.01 -1.20
N ARG A 347 -9.82 6.44 -2.46
CA ARG A 347 -8.52 6.86 -3.03
C ARG A 347 -7.80 7.95 -2.22
N LYS A 348 -8.55 8.89 -1.65
CA LYS A 348 -7.97 9.99 -0.83
C LYS A 348 -7.25 9.44 0.40
N TYR A 349 -7.83 8.42 1.05
CA TYR A 349 -7.25 7.79 2.24
C TYR A 349 -6.03 6.93 1.91
N ILE A 350 -6.05 6.23 0.77
CA ILE A 350 -4.92 5.43 0.27
C ILE A 350 -3.71 6.35 -0.01
N MET A 351 -3.93 7.45 -0.71
CA MET A 351 -2.86 8.40 -1.09
C MET A 351 -2.22 9.07 0.13
N HIS A 352 -2.98 9.39 1.17
CA HIS A 352 -2.44 9.96 2.40
C HIS A 352 -1.55 8.98 3.17
N GLY A 353 -1.85 7.67 3.13
CA GLY A 353 -1.03 6.62 3.76
C GLY A 353 0.36 6.47 3.12
N VAL A 354 0.45 6.58 1.80
CA VAL A 354 1.72 6.43 1.05
C VAL A 354 2.57 7.71 1.09
N SER A 355 1.93 8.89 1.11
CA SER A 355 2.63 10.18 1.06
C SER A 355 3.50 10.51 2.28
N LYS A 356 3.25 9.91 3.46
CA LYS A 356 4.09 10.11 4.66
C LYS A 356 5.42 9.37 4.62
N SER A 357 5.66 8.47 3.65
CA SER A 357 6.96 7.81 3.48
C SER A 357 7.99 8.70 2.75
N GLY A 358 7.62 9.92 2.34
CA GLY A 358 8.44 10.81 1.51
C GLY A 358 8.96 12.07 2.19
N THR A 359 8.80 12.25 3.51
CA THR A 359 9.43 13.37 4.21
C THR A 359 10.91 13.05 4.42
N LYS A 360 11.78 13.72 3.66
CA LYS A 360 13.14 14.02 4.15
C LYS A 360 12.97 14.67 5.53
N GLY A 361 13.71 14.13 6.50
CA GLY A 361 13.75 14.65 7.87
C GLY A 361 14.15 16.11 7.94
#